data_AF-A0A6G1EV84-F1
#
_entry.id   AF-A0A6G1EV84-F1
#
_cell.length_a   1.000
_cell.length_b   1.000
_cell.length_c   1.000
_cell.angle_alpha   90.00
_cell.angle_beta   90.00
_cell.angle_gamma   90.00
#
_symmetry.space_group_name_H-M   'P 1'
#
loop_
_entity.id
_entity.type
_entity.pdbx_description
1 polymer ?
#
loop_
_entity_poly.entity_id
_entity_poly.type
_entity_poly.pdbx_seq_one_letter_code
_entity_poly.pdbx_strand_id
1 'polypeptide(L)' 'MFVDGGAAVNLMSYSLFKKLGQEDDELKKTNMTLNGFNGEATEAKELFSGELTVGNKTLPIAFFVVNV' A
#
# COMPACT_ATOMS: atom_id res chain seq x y z
N MET A 1 0.76 -11.46 4.41
CA MET A 1 1.61 -10.37 3.88
C MET A 1 2.76 -11.01 3.13
N PHE A 2 3.03 -10.56 1.92
CA PHE A 2 4.18 -11.03 1.12
C PHE A 2 5.38 -10.11 1.37
N VAL A 3 6.58 -10.69 1.42
CA VAL A 3 7.82 -9.94 1.64
C VAL A 3 8.67 -10.08 0.39
N ASP A 4 8.88 -8.96 -0.30
CA ASP A 4 9.71 -8.88 -1.49
C ASP A 4 10.87 -7.91 -1.21
N GLY A 5 12.09 -8.44 -1.14
CA GLY A 5 13.30 -7.62 -0.93
C GLY A 5 13.75 -6.87 -2.18
N GLY A 6 13.20 -7.18 -3.36
CA GLY A 6 13.45 -6.46 -4.60
C GLY A 6 12.51 -5.28 -4.82
N ALA A 7 11.40 -5.20 -4.06
CA ALA A 7 10.45 -4.10 -4.16
C ALA A 7 10.99 -2.84 -3.45
N ALA A 8 10.92 -1.70 -4.14
CA ALA A 8 11.35 -0.42 -3.58
C ALA A 8 10.36 0.18 -2.57
N VAL A 9 9.09 -0.23 -2.63
CA VAL A 9 8.00 0.30 -1.81
C VAL A 9 7.03 -0.81 -1.39
N ASN A 10 6.28 -0.58 -0.31
CA ASN A 10 5.21 -1.51 0.08
C ASN A 10 3.94 -1.21 -0.71
N LEU A 11 3.29 -2.27 -1.22
CA LEU A 11 2.02 -2.19 -1.94
C LEU A 11 0.89 -2.84 -1.16
N MET A 12 -0.32 -2.29 -1.31
CA MET A 12 -1.56 -2.85 -0.80
C MET A 12 -2.64 -2.73 -1.89
N SER A 13 -3.45 -3.77 -2.07
CA SER A 13 -4.62 -3.65 -2.95
C SER A 13 -5.72 -2.83 -2.27
N TYR A 14 -6.45 -2.03 -3.05
CA TYR A 14 -7.61 -1.29 -2.55
C TYR A 14 -8.67 -2.23 -1.95
N SER A 15 -8.83 -3.42 -2.52
CA SER A 15 -9.71 -4.46 -1.99
C SER A 15 -9.31 -4.93 -0.57
N LEU A 16 -8.02 -5.02 -0.26
CA LEU A 16 -7.54 -5.35 1.08
C LEU A 16 -7.73 -4.16 2.02
N PHE A 17 -7.41 -2.95 1.56
CA PHE A 17 -7.62 -1.71 2.29
C PHE A 17 -9.08 -1.60 2.80
N LYS A 18 -10.08 -1.80 1.93
CA LYS A 18 -11.49 -1.80 2.33
C LYS A 18 -11.86 -2.97 3.27
N LYS A 19 -11.27 -4.16 3.09
CA LYS A 19 -11.51 -5.30 4.00
C LYS A 19 -10.96 -5.06 5.41
N LEU A 20 -9.97 -4.20 5.56
CA LEU A 20 -9.44 -3.77 6.86
C LEU A 20 -10.35 -2.73 7.55
N GLY A 21 -11.47 -2.34 6.92
CA GLY A 21 -12.41 -1.36 7.47
C GLY A 21 -11.93 0.09 7.34
N GLN A 22 -10.92 0.33 6.50
CA GLN A 22 -10.41 1.67 6.28
C GLN A 22 -11.26 2.42 5.26
N GLU A 23 -11.36 3.73 5.45
CA GLU A 23 -12.15 4.63 4.63
C GLU A 23 -11.27 5.48 3.71
N ASP A 24 -11.80 5.86 2.56
CA ASP A 24 -11.03 6.56 1.53
C ASP A 24 -10.47 7.91 2.03
N ASP A 25 -11.06 8.50 3.07
CA ASP A 25 -10.57 9.70 3.76
C ASP A 25 -9.20 9.50 4.44
N GLU A 26 -8.81 8.25 4.72
CA GLU A 26 -7.50 7.91 5.28
C GLU A 26 -6.41 7.89 4.21
N LEU A 27 -6.81 7.88 2.94
CA LEU A 27 -5.89 7.83 1.82
C LEU A 27 -5.41 9.23 1.44
N LYS A 28 -4.09 9.37 1.32
CA LYS A 28 -3.47 10.62 0.89
C LYS A 28 -3.09 10.54 -0.57
N LYS A 29 -3.49 11.54 -1.35
CA LYS A 29 -3.05 11.64 -2.75
C LYS A 29 -1.53 11.69 -2.83
N THR A 30 -0.98 10.94 -3.77
CA THR A 30 0.44 10.95 -4.11
C THR A 30 0.61 11.14 -5.60
N ASN A 31 1.72 11.77 -5.99
CA ASN A 31 2.09 12.01 -7.38
C ASN A 31 3.08 10.95 -7.91
N MET A 32 3.08 9.76 -7.32
CA MET A 32 4.00 8.68 -7.66
C MET A 32 3.37 7.73 -8.68
N THR A 33 4.11 7.45 -9.75
CA THR A 33 3.80 6.39 -10.70
C THR A 33 4.55 5.11 -10.29
N LEU A 34 3.82 3.99 -10.21
CA LEU A 34 4.34 2.68 -9.85
C LEU A 34 4.37 1.77 -11.07
N ASN A 35 5.49 1.07 -11.25
CA ASN A 35 5.72 0.14 -12.35
C ASN A 35 6.23 -1.21 -11.80
N GLY A 36 6.20 -2.26 -12.63
CA GLY A 36 6.85 -3.54 -12.32
C GLY A 36 6.00 -4.56 -11.57
N PHE A 37 4.74 -4.23 -11.26
CA PHE A 37 3.81 -5.17 -10.60
C PHE A 37 2.68 -5.67 -11.52
N ASN A 38 2.25 -4.88 -12.51
CA ASN A 38 1.18 -5.24 -13.46
C ASN A 38 1.58 -5.05 -14.94
N GLY A 39 2.90 -4.99 -15.23
CA GLY A 39 3.42 -4.78 -16.59
C GLY A 39 3.30 -3.36 -17.15
N GLU A 40 2.34 -2.56 -16.67
CA GLU A 40 2.14 -1.17 -17.06
C GLU A 40 2.39 -0.20 -15.90
N ALA A 41 2.67 1.06 -16.27
CA ALA A 41 2.81 2.15 -15.33
C ALA A 41 1.44 2.57 -14.80
N THR A 42 1.25 2.47 -13.48
CA THR A 42 0.01 2.82 -12.80
C THR A 42 0.25 3.99 -11.87
N GLU A 43 -0.55 5.04 -11.98
CA GLU A 43 -0.52 6.12 -11.00
C GLU A 43 -0.98 5.58 -9.64
N ALA A 44 -0.12 5.63 -8.63
CA ALA A 44 -0.54 5.35 -7.28
C ALA A 44 -1.48 6.47 -6.86
N LYS A 45 -2.77 6.18 -6.78
CA LYS A 45 -3.73 7.21 -6.41
C LYS A 45 -3.48 7.67 -4.98
N GLU A 46 -3.07 6.75 -4.11
CA GLU A 46 -3.37 6.85 -2.68
C GLU A 46 -2.27 6.19 -1.83
N LEU A 47 -1.77 6.92 -0.83
CA LEU A 47 -0.84 6.46 0.18
C LEU A 47 -1.61 6.25 1.48
N PHE A 48 -1.56 5.03 2.01
CA PHE A 48 -2.05 4.69 3.34
C PHE A 48 -0.88 4.65 4.33
N SER A 49 -1.07 5.11 5.56
CA SER A 49 -0.09 5.01 6.64
C SER A 49 -0.78 4.52 7.91
N GLY A 50 -0.21 3.51 8.55
CA GLY A 50 -0.79 2.93 9.75
C GLY A 50 0.23 2.11 10.54
N GLU A 51 -0.22 1.55 11.66
CA GLU A 51 0.57 0.64 12.46
C GLU A 51 0.44 -0.79 11.95
N LEU A 52 1.57 -1.47 11.76
CA LEU A 52 1.64 -2.87 11.42
C LEU A 52 2.29 -3.64 12.56
N THR A 53 1.57 -4.64 13.07
CA THR A 53 2.09 -5.57 14.07
C THR A 53 2.51 -6.89 13.41
N VAL A 54 3.79 -7.25 13.54
CA VAL A 54 4.34 -8.55 13.10
C VAL A 54 4.93 -9.26 14.32
N GLY A 55 4.31 -10.36 14.72
CA GLY A 55 4.64 -11.03 15.97
C GLY A 55 4.34 -10.12 17.16
N ASN A 56 5.37 -9.75 17.92
CA ASN A 56 5.27 -8.86 19.09
C ASN A 56 5.77 -7.43 18.82
N LYS A 57 6.07 -7.07 17.56
CA LYS A 57 6.57 -5.75 17.20
C LYS A 57 5.52 -4.99 16.42
N THR A 58 5.27 -3.76 16.83
CA THR A 58 4.41 -2.81 16.12
C THR A 58 5.27 -1.68 15.58
N LEU A 59 5.12 -1.38 14.29
CA LEU A 59 5.86 -0.32 13.62
C LEU A 59 4.94 0.51 12.73
N PRO A 60 5.14 1.84 12.65
CA PRO A 60 4.47 2.65 11.66
C PRO A 60 5.03 2.32 10.27
N ILE A 61 4.15 2.07 9.31
CA ILE A 61 4.50 1.73 7.93
C ILE A 61 3.54 2.41 6.97
N ALA A 62 4.02 2.70 5.76
CA ALA A 62 3.21 3.24 4.68
C ALA A 62 3.12 2.25 3.52
N PHE A 63 1.94 2.20 2.91
CA PHE A 63 1.62 1.37 1.75
C PHE A 63 1.06 2.24 0.63
N PHE A 64 1.53 2.03 -0.59
CA PHE A 64 0.83 2.56 -1.75
C PHE A 64 -0.34 1.66 -2.06
N VAL A 65 -1.52 2.26 -2.13
CA VAL A 65 -2.75 1.58 -2.46
C VAL A 65 -2.94 1.59 -3.97
N VAL A 66 -3.07 0.40 -4.55
CA VAL A 66 -3.29 0.20 -5.98
C VAL A 66 -4.59 -0.56 -6.20
N ASN A 67 -5.29 -0.24 -7.29
CA ASN A 67 -6.48 -0.99 -7.69
C ASN A 67 -6.05 -2.10 -8.67
N VAL A 68 -6.05 -3.34 -8.18
CA VAL A 68 -5.70 -4.57 -8.93
C VAL A 68 -6.83 -5.59 -8.83
#